data_AF-A0A916UZE0-F1
#
_entry.id   AF-A0A916UZE0-F1
#
_cell.length_a   1.000
_cell.length_b   1.000
_cell.length_c   1.000
_cell.angle_alpha   90.00
_cell.angle_beta   90.00
_cell.angle_gamma   90.00
#
_symmetry.space_group_name_H-M   'P 1'
#
loop_
_entity.id
_entity.type
_entity.pdbx_description
1 polymer ?
#
loop_
_entity_poly.entity_id
_entity_poly.type
_entity_poly.pdbx_seq_one_letter_code
_entity_poly.pdbx_strand_id
1 'polypeptide(L)'
;MADYLVVGCGFAGAVYARGLAEAGHRVRILEQRDHIGGNAYDYVDENGVRVHRYGPHLFHTSTERVVSWVKQFSAWVPYEHRVRALLPDGQFVPLPVNRDTINAVFGAALVSAPQVEAFLEDLSVECRSPANSGEYLNSKIGQRLTDLFFRPYTKKMWGLDLEDLAAAVVKRIPIRYDTDDRYFPNETFQALPADGYTQMFDRILDHANIDVHLSTTFTRGMEHEFRHCFSSMPIDEYFEFVRGELPYRSIRFHRETRSVVDVPLWGVTNFTDSGRYTRETYWKSLPGHQTGSSDVTTVTLEEPCDYRDNGMERYYPVKTADDRYVRLYGEYQGLADGLDQMTFIGRCGTYQYLDMDQVINQSLLGVEKFLRARGS
;
A
#
# COMPACT_ATOMS: atom_id res chain seq x y z
N MET A 1 28.53 19.81 -6.28
CA MET A 1 27.17 20.15 -5.82
C MET A 1 26.20 19.30 -6.60
N ALA A 2 25.19 18.69 -5.96
CA ALA A 2 24.20 17.92 -6.70
C ALA A 2 23.30 18.86 -7.51
N ASP A 3 22.80 18.38 -8.65
CA ASP A 3 21.98 19.19 -9.55
C ASP A 3 20.51 19.15 -9.12
N TYR A 4 20.07 18.02 -8.55
CA TYR A 4 18.69 17.76 -8.13
C TYR A 4 18.59 17.32 -6.68
N LEU A 5 17.52 17.74 -6.03
CA LEU A 5 17.13 17.29 -4.70
C LEU A 5 15.95 16.32 -4.79
N VAL A 6 16.00 15.24 -4.03
CA VAL A 6 14.89 14.32 -3.81
C VAL A 6 14.61 14.23 -2.31
N VAL A 7 13.37 14.46 -1.90
CA VAL A 7 12.96 14.36 -0.49
C VAL A 7 12.14 13.09 -0.29
N GLY A 8 12.67 12.19 0.54
CA GLY A 8 12.15 10.86 0.83
C GLY A 8 12.74 9.77 -0.07
N CYS A 9 13.09 8.64 0.53
CA CYS A 9 13.79 7.52 -0.09
C CYS A 9 12.91 6.26 -0.24
N GLY A 10 11.58 6.44 -0.36
CA GLY A 10 10.66 5.40 -0.82
C GLY A 10 10.73 5.19 -2.34
N PHE A 11 9.85 4.33 -2.90
CA PHE A 11 9.85 4.02 -4.34
C PHE A 11 9.82 5.25 -5.24
N ALA A 12 9.00 6.27 -4.91
CA ALA A 12 8.92 7.47 -5.72
C ALA A 12 10.29 8.17 -5.81
N GLY A 13 10.90 8.50 -4.67
CA GLY A 13 12.20 9.16 -4.64
C GLY A 13 13.31 8.32 -5.27
N ALA A 14 13.36 7.02 -4.97
CA ALA A 14 14.39 6.13 -5.50
C ALA A 14 14.31 5.97 -7.04
N VAL A 15 13.09 5.89 -7.61
CA VAL A 15 12.88 5.82 -9.07
C VAL A 15 13.29 7.13 -9.74
N TYR A 16 12.90 8.28 -9.19
CA TYR A 16 13.32 9.59 -9.71
C TYR A 16 14.83 9.76 -9.65
N ALA A 17 15.45 9.42 -8.51
CA ALA A 17 16.89 9.52 -8.33
C ALA A 17 17.64 8.64 -9.32
N ARG A 18 17.21 7.37 -9.49
CA ARG A 18 17.78 6.45 -10.48
C ARG A 18 17.67 7.00 -11.90
N GLY A 19 16.49 7.42 -12.33
CA GLY A 19 16.29 7.93 -13.70
C GLY A 19 17.08 9.21 -14.01
N LEU A 20 17.16 10.15 -13.05
CA LEU A 20 17.99 11.35 -13.19
C LEU A 20 19.48 11.02 -13.24
N ALA A 21 19.92 10.07 -12.42
CA ALA A 21 21.31 9.65 -12.33
C ALA A 21 21.79 8.93 -13.61
N GLU A 22 20.95 8.08 -14.19
CA GLU A 22 21.17 7.43 -15.48
C GLU A 22 21.24 8.43 -16.65
N ALA A 23 20.53 9.56 -16.54
CA ALA A 23 20.67 10.69 -17.47
C ALA A 23 21.91 11.56 -17.21
N GLY A 24 22.80 11.15 -16.30
CA GLY A 24 24.08 11.81 -16.02
C GLY A 24 24.01 12.95 -15.00
N HIS A 25 22.87 13.14 -14.31
CA HIS A 25 22.71 14.20 -13.31
C HIS A 25 23.08 13.74 -11.90
N ARG A 26 23.64 14.64 -11.10
CA ARG A 26 23.91 14.38 -9.68
C ARG A 26 22.66 14.62 -8.84
N VAL A 27 22.31 13.66 -8.00
CA VAL A 27 21.10 13.68 -7.18
C VAL A 27 21.48 13.55 -5.71
N ARG A 28 20.93 14.44 -4.88
CA ARG A 28 20.96 14.28 -3.42
C ARG A 28 19.59 13.81 -2.94
N ILE A 29 19.55 12.73 -2.17
CA ILE A 29 18.35 12.26 -1.49
C ILE A 29 18.45 12.62 -0.01
N LEU A 30 17.41 13.26 0.54
CA LEU A 30 17.25 13.45 1.98
C LEU A 30 16.15 12.52 2.49
N GLU A 31 16.47 11.69 3.48
CA GLU A 31 15.53 10.80 4.13
C GLU A 31 15.55 11.07 5.63
N GLN A 32 14.38 11.37 6.18
CA GLN A 32 14.24 11.68 7.60
C GLN A 32 14.42 10.44 8.48
N ARG A 33 14.13 9.25 7.95
CA ARG A 33 14.33 7.97 8.64
C ARG A 33 15.80 7.55 8.63
N ASP A 34 16.12 6.63 9.52
CA ASP A 34 17.43 5.99 9.63
C ASP A 34 17.67 4.88 8.60
N HIS A 35 16.78 4.72 7.62
CA HIS A 35 16.87 3.69 6.59
C HIS A 35 16.23 4.14 5.27
N ILE A 36 16.60 3.46 4.19
CA ILE A 36 16.02 3.59 2.84
C ILE A 36 14.72 2.78 2.69
N GLY A 37 14.05 2.91 1.55
CA GLY A 37 12.91 2.06 1.17
C GLY A 37 11.54 2.56 1.61
N GLY A 38 11.49 3.60 2.44
CA GLY A 38 10.24 4.12 3.00
C GLY A 38 9.45 3.03 3.71
N ASN A 39 8.18 2.86 3.36
CA ASN A 39 7.33 1.85 3.99
C ASN A 39 7.66 0.40 3.57
N ALA A 40 8.33 0.22 2.42
CA ALA A 40 8.75 -1.10 1.96
C ALA A 40 9.99 -1.63 2.67
N TYR A 41 10.59 -0.86 3.59
CA TYR A 41 11.75 -1.27 4.36
C TYR A 41 11.52 -2.59 5.11
N ASP A 42 12.45 -3.52 4.93
CA ASP A 42 12.51 -4.79 5.63
C ASP A 42 13.85 -5.03 6.30
N TYR A 43 13.83 -5.87 7.34
CA TYR A 43 15.01 -6.30 8.07
C TYR A 43 14.80 -7.72 8.60
N VAL A 44 15.89 -8.41 8.95
CA VAL A 44 15.83 -9.70 9.64
C VAL A 44 15.83 -9.43 11.14
N ASP A 45 14.81 -9.91 11.84
CA ASP A 45 14.66 -9.74 13.28
C ASP A 45 15.49 -10.78 14.08
N GLU A 46 15.40 -10.71 15.41
CA GLU A 46 16.09 -11.60 16.34
C GLU A 46 15.70 -13.09 16.20
N ASN A 47 14.56 -13.39 15.58
CA ASN A 47 14.08 -14.75 15.33
C ASN A 47 14.58 -15.32 14.00
N GLY A 48 15.42 -14.57 13.27
CA GLY A 48 15.85 -14.95 11.92
C GLY A 48 14.70 -14.89 10.91
N VAL A 49 13.76 -13.96 11.12
CA VAL A 49 12.62 -13.73 10.23
C VAL A 49 12.76 -12.36 9.58
N ARG A 50 12.75 -12.33 8.25
CA ARG A 50 12.59 -11.09 7.50
C ARG A 50 11.19 -10.55 7.74
N VAL A 51 11.11 -9.37 8.32
CA VAL A 51 9.87 -8.67 8.58
C VAL A 51 9.90 -7.34 7.88
N HIS A 52 8.77 -6.92 7.33
CA HIS A 52 8.65 -5.55 6.86
C HIS A 52 8.30 -4.68 8.05
N ARG A 53 9.04 -3.60 8.25
CA ARG A 53 8.88 -2.75 9.44
C ARG A 53 7.47 -2.15 9.54
N TYR A 54 6.86 -1.93 8.38
CA TYR A 54 5.61 -1.18 8.21
C TYR A 54 4.50 -1.99 7.53
N GLY A 55 4.40 -3.27 7.88
CA GLY A 55 3.35 -4.17 7.38
C GLY A 55 3.71 -4.88 6.07
N PRO A 56 2.94 -5.93 5.69
CA PRO A 56 3.24 -6.74 4.52
C PRO A 56 3.15 -5.90 3.24
N HIS A 57 4.20 -6.00 2.43
CA HIS A 57 4.34 -5.35 1.13
C HIS A 57 4.48 -6.47 0.10
N LEU A 58 3.46 -6.60 -0.74
CA LEU A 58 3.34 -7.72 -1.66
C LEU A 58 3.41 -7.16 -3.06
N PHE A 59 4.45 -7.51 -3.81
CA PHE A 59 4.61 -6.96 -5.16
C PHE A 59 3.72 -7.70 -6.15
N HIS A 60 2.86 -6.95 -6.82
CA HIS A 60 1.99 -7.44 -7.87
C HIS A 60 1.87 -6.38 -8.97
N THR A 61 1.89 -6.79 -10.24
CA THR A 61 1.59 -5.89 -11.36
C THR A 61 1.35 -6.66 -12.65
N SER A 62 0.64 -6.04 -13.58
CA SER A 62 0.52 -6.46 -14.98
C SER A 62 1.24 -5.49 -15.91
N THR A 63 1.89 -4.45 -15.37
CA THR A 63 2.57 -3.43 -16.16
C THR A 63 3.98 -3.92 -16.54
N GLU A 64 4.15 -4.37 -17.78
CA GLU A 64 5.43 -4.95 -18.26
C GLU A 64 6.64 -4.03 -18.08
N ARG A 65 6.48 -2.71 -18.25
CA ARG A 65 7.56 -1.75 -17.98
C ARG A 65 8.01 -1.79 -16.54
N VAL A 66 7.07 -1.88 -15.60
CA VAL A 66 7.39 -1.96 -14.16
C VAL A 66 8.12 -3.27 -13.88
N VAL A 67 7.64 -4.39 -14.40
CA VAL A 67 8.30 -5.71 -14.26
C VAL A 67 9.73 -5.65 -14.80
N SER A 68 9.91 -5.07 -15.98
CA SER A 68 11.23 -4.93 -16.62
C SER A 68 12.16 -4.03 -15.83
N TRP A 69 11.64 -2.97 -15.21
CA TRP A 69 12.43 -2.07 -14.37
C TRP A 69 12.88 -2.74 -13.06
N VAL A 70 11.94 -3.34 -12.31
CA VAL A 70 12.27 -3.92 -10.99
C VAL A 70 13.17 -5.17 -11.08
N LYS A 71 13.11 -5.92 -12.18
CA LYS A 71 13.98 -7.09 -12.43
C LYS A 71 15.46 -6.72 -12.60
N GLN A 72 15.79 -5.47 -12.86
CA GLN A 72 17.19 -5.01 -12.92
C GLN A 72 17.84 -4.96 -11.54
N PHE A 73 17.03 -4.83 -10.47
CA PHE A 73 17.51 -4.57 -9.11
C PHE A 73 17.24 -5.71 -8.14
N SER A 74 16.61 -6.80 -8.56
CA SER A 74 16.42 -7.97 -7.69
C SER A 74 16.15 -9.25 -8.48
N ALA A 75 16.59 -10.38 -7.94
CA ALA A 75 15.97 -11.67 -8.22
C ALA A 75 14.60 -11.75 -7.53
N TRP A 76 13.71 -12.58 -8.07
CA TRP A 76 12.30 -12.63 -7.66
C TRP A 76 11.88 -14.07 -7.38
N VAL A 77 11.14 -14.25 -6.28
CA VAL A 77 10.54 -15.52 -5.89
C VAL A 77 9.04 -15.45 -6.15
N PRO A 78 8.48 -16.30 -7.04
CA PRO A 78 7.04 -16.30 -7.31
C PRO A 78 6.23 -16.51 -6.03
N TYR A 79 5.19 -15.70 -5.84
CA TYR A 79 4.32 -15.78 -4.68
C TYR A 79 2.94 -15.25 -4.99
N GLU A 80 1.93 -16.12 -4.96
CA GLU A 80 0.53 -15.73 -5.08
C GLU A 80 -0.07 -15.56 -3.68
N HIS A 81 -0.34 -14.30 -3.31
CA HIS A 81 -0.82 -14.01 -1.98
C HIS A 81 -2.25 -14.53 -1.76
N ARG A 82 -2.49 -15.09 -0.57
CA ARG A 82 -3.79 -15.59 -0.14
C ARG A 82 -4.11 -15.02 1.24
N VAL A 83 -5.37 -14.62 1.40
CA VAL A 83 -5.92 -14.09 2.66
C VAL A 83 -7.09 -14.96 3.09
N ARG A 84 -7.22 -15.13 4.41
CA ARG A 84 -8.43 -15.69 5.03
C ARG A 84 -9.07 -14.67 5.96
N ALA A 85 -10.39 -14.62 5.98
CA ALA A 85 -11.14 -13.90 7.00
C ALA A 85 -11.56 -14.88 8.10
N LEU A 86 -11.28 -14.54 9.35
CA LEU A 86 -11.76 -15.26 10.53
C LEU A 86 -13.16 -14.79 10.88
N LEU A 87 -14.14 -15.67 10.76
CA LEU A 87 -15.55 -15.43 11.08
C LEU A 87 -15.83 -15.53 12.58
N PRO A 88 -16.96 -14.97 13.08
CA PRO A 88 -17.32 -15.02 14.51
C PRO A 88 -17.51 -16.42 15.09
N ASP A 89 -17.83 -17.41 14.25
CA ASP A 89 -17.97 -18.82 14.64
C ASP A 89 -16.63 -19.58 14.65
N GLY A 90 -15.51 -18.90 14.34
CA GLY A 90 -14.17 -19.47 14.30
C GLY A 90 -13.76 -20.04 12.94
N GLN A 91 -14.63 -20.01 11.92
CA GLN A 91 -14.28 -20.51 10.59
C GLN A 91 -13.37 -19.52 9.84
N PHE A 92 -12.39 -20.05 9.11
CA PHE A 92 -11.60 -19.29 8.14
C PHE A 92 -12.18 -19.46 6.74
N VAL A 93 -12.45 -18.34 6.05
CA VAL A 93 -12.98 -18.35 4.68
C VAL A 93 -12.13 -17.50 3.74
N PRO A 94 -12.09 -17.79 2.42
CA PRO A 94 -11.34 -16.99 1.46
C PRO A 94 -11.72 -15.51 1.45
N LEU A 95 -10.70 -14.64 1.30
CA LEU A 95 -10.85 -13.24 0.93
C LEU A 95 -9.89 -12.96 -0.24
N PRO A 96 -10.34 -12.35 -1.36
CA PRO A 96 -11.65 -11.72 -1.61
C PRO A 96 -12.84 -12.68 -1.58
N VAL A 97 -14.04 -12.15 -1.34
CA VAL A 97 -15.27 -12.96 -1.29
C VAL A 97 -15.45 -13.69 -2.62
N ASN A 98 -15.48 -15.02 -2.56
CA ASN A 98 -15.65 -15.89 -3.72
C ASN A 98 -16.76 -16.93 -3.45
N ARG A 99 -16.94 -17.89 -4.37
CA ARG A 99 -17.98 -18.92 -4.25
C ARG A 99 -17.85 -19.75 -2.97
N ASP A 100 -16.63 -20.11 -2.55
CA ASP A 100 -16.40 -20.89 -1.34
C ASP A 100 -16.77 -20.09 -0.10
N THR A 101 -16.47 -18.80 -0.08
CA THR A 101 -16.89 -17.87 0.98
C THR A 101 -18.41 -17.81 1.08
N ILE A 102 -19.11 -17.68 -0.05
CA ILE A 102 -20.57 -17.59 -0.09
C ILE A 102 -21.19 -18.91 0.39
N ASN A 103 -20.72 -20.05 -0.10
CA ASN A 103 -21.18 -21.36 0.35
C ASN A 103 -20.99 -21.54 1.85
N ALA A 104 -19.83 -21.17 2.40
CA ALA A 104 -19.54 -21.24 3.83
C ALA A 104 -20.48 -20.35 4.67
N VAL A 105 -20.65 -19.08 4.30
CA VAL A 105 -21.45 -18.11 5.08
C VAL A 105 -22.94 -18.43 5.05
N PHE A 106 -23.46 -18.90 3.91
CA PHE A 106 -24.89 -19.13 3.74
C PHE A 106 -25.31 -20.59 3.87
N GLY A 107 -24.37 -21.52 4.05
CA GLY A 107 -24.66 -22.96 3.96
C GLY A 107 -25.20 -23.37 2.58
N ALA A 108 -24.80 -22.62 1.54
CA ALA A 108 -25.24 -22.86 0.17
C ALA A 108 -24.39 -23.96 -0.50
N ALA A 109 -24.89 -24.49 -1.61
CA ALA A 109 -24.22 -25.52 -2.42
C ALA A 109 -24.09 -25.06 -3.88
N LEU A 110 -23.62 -23.82 -4.07
CA LEU A 110 -23.41 -23.24 -5.39
C LEU A 110 -22.19 -23.90 -6.06
N VAL A 111 -22.34 -24.32 -7.32
CA VAL A 111 -21.31 -25.08 -8.06
C VAL A 111 -20.85 -24.39 -9.34
N SER A 112 -21.47 -23.28 -9.75
CA SER A 112 -21.12 -22.55 -10.99
C SER A 112 -21.19 -21.03 -10.82
N ALA A 113 -20.47 -20.28 -11.65
CA ALA A 113 -20.50 -18.82 -11.61
C ALA A 113 -21.91 -18.21 -11.83
N PRO A 114 -22.74 -18.70 -12.79
CA PRO A 114 -24.11 -18.21 -12.94
C PRO A 114 -24.99 -18.40 -11.71
N GLN A 115 -24.77 -19.48 -10.94
CA GLN A 115 -25.50 -19.69 -9.67
C GLN A 115 -25.07 -18.68 -8.61
N VAL A 116 -23.78 -18.34 -8.55
CA VAL A 116 -23.28 -17.30 -7.64
C VAL A 116 -23.80 -15.93 -8.03
N GLU A 117 -23.82 -15.62 -9.33
CA GLU A 117 -24.36 -14.37 -9.84
C GLU A 117 -25.84 -14.20 -9.47
N ALA A 118 -26.69 -15.18 -9.79
CA ALA A 118 -28.10 -15.15 -9.43
C ALA A 118 -28.33 -15.08 -7.91
N PHE A 119 -27.49 -15.75 -7.12
CA PHE A 119 -27.57 -15.69 -5.66
C PHE A 119 -27.21 -14.30 -5.12
N LEU A 120 -26.16 -13.67 -5.64
CA LEU A 120 -25.77 -12.32 -5.23
C LEU A 120 -26.77 -11.26 -5.72
N GLU A 121 -27.39 -11.44 -6.88
CA GLU A 121 -28.47 -10.58 -7.38
C GLU A 121 -29.67 -10.58 -6.42
N ASP A 122 -30.11 -11.75 -5.95
CA ASP A 122 -31.21 -11.89 -4.99
C ASP A 122 -30.89 -11.23 -3.63
N LEU A 123 -29.62 -11.27 -3.21
CA LEU A 123 -29.15 -10.61 -1.99
C LEU A 123 -28.93 -9.10 -2.14
N SER A 124 -28.69 -8.62 -3.36
CA SER A 124 -28.27 -7.25 -3.61
C SER A 124 -29.39 -6.25 -3.38
N VAL A 125 -29.03 -5.04 -2.92
CA VAL A 125 -29.97 -3.93 -2.77
C VAL A 125 -29.94 -3.08 -4.04
N GLU A 126 -31.09 -2.85 -4.67
CA GLU A 126 -31.16 -2.01 -5.88
C GLU A 126 -30.62 -0.59 -5.58
N CYS A 127 -29.51 -0.24 -6.23
CA CYS A 127 -28.92 1.08 -6.15
C CYS A 127 -28.22 1.42 -7.47
N ARG A 128 -28.82 2.34 -8.25
CA ARG A 128 -28.31 2.70 -9.58
C ARG A 128 -27.03 3.52 -9.53
N SER A 129 -26.86 4.34 -8.49
CA SER A 129 -25.73 5.24 -8.34
C SER A 129 -25.29 5.30 -6.87
N PRO A 130 -24.48 4.33 -6.41
CA PRO A 130 -24.00 4.31 -5.03
C PRO A 130 -23.17 5.54 -4.70
N ALA A 131 -23.58 6.31 -3.69
CA ALA A 131 -22.92 7.53 -3.26
C ALA A 131 -21.74 7.26 -2.30
N ASN A 132 -21.75 6.11 -1.62
CA ASN A 132 -20.77 5.74 -0.60
C ASN A 132 -20.39 4.25 -0.68
N SER A 133 -19.46 3.82 0.18
CA SER A 133 -18.97 2.44 0.21
C SER A 133 -20.03 1.45 0.67
N GLY A 134 -20.91 1.84 1.58
CA GLY A 134 -21.99 0.99 2.11
C GLY A 134 -23.02 0.64 1.04
N GLU A 135 -23.53 1.64 0.33
CA GLU A 135 -24.44 1.45 -0.81
C GLU A 135 -23.79 0.63 -1.92
N TYR A 136 -22.51 0.87 -2.20
CA TYR A 136 -21.80 0.13 -3.24
C TYR A 136 -21.69 -1.36 -2.88
N LEU A 137 -21.31 -1.69 -1.65
CA LEU A 137 -21.22 -3.09 -1.23
C LEU A 137 -22.60 -3.75 -1.14
N ASN A 138 -23.59 -3.08 -0.55
CA ASN A 138 -24.95 -3.64 -0.46
C ASN A 138 -25.58 -3.90 -1.83
N SER A 139 -25.29 -3.06 -2.83
CA SER A 139 -25.72 -3.27 -4.22
C SER A 139 -24.95 -4.36 -4.97
N LYS A 140 -23.92 -4.96 -4.38
CA LYS A 140 -23.09 -5.99 -5.01
C LYS A 140 -23.09 -7.33 -4.29
N ILE A 141 -23.11 -7.32 -2.96
CA ILE A 141 -23.01 -8.53 -2.12
C ILE A 141 -24.12 -8.65 -1.08
N GLY A 142 -25.03 -7.67 -1.03
CA GLY A 142 -26.09 -7.64 -0.04
C GLY A 142 -25.61 -7.32 1.38
N GLN A 143 -26.57 -7.00 2.25
CA GLN A 143 -26.29 -6.49 3.59
C GLN A 143 -25.49 -7.48 4.46
N ARG A 144 -25.80 -8.78 4.40
CA ARG A 144 -25.16 -9.77 5.27
C ARG A 144 -23.65 -9.90 5.02
N LEU A 145 -23.22 -9.94 3.77
CA LEU A 145 -21.79 -10.01 3.44
C LEU A 145 -21.10 -8.66 3.70
N THR A 146 -21.76 -7.54 3.44
CA THR A 146 -21.27 -6.20 3.79
C THR A 146 -20.99 -6.09 5.30
N ASP A 147 -21.96 -6.46 6.12
CA ASP A 147 -21.90 -6.34 7.57
C ASP A 147 -20.90 -7.32 8.19
N LEU A 148 -20.69 -8.48 7.57
CA LEU A 148 -19.71 -9.46 8.02
C LEU A 148 -18.28 -9.08 7.65
N PHE A 149 -18.00 -8.80 6.37
CA PHE A 149 -16.61 -8.67 5.89
C PHE A 149 -16.09 -7.23 5.87
N PHE A 150 -16.97 -6.25 5.70
CA PHE A 150 -16.56 -4.89 5.39
C PHE A 150 -16.87 -3.91 6.50
N ARG A 151 -18.06 -3.95 7.12
CA ARG A 151 -18.46 -2.94 8.11
C ARG A 151 -17.53 -2.88 9.33
N PRO A 152 -17.30 -3.96 10.09
CA PRO A 152 -16.41 -3.93 11.25
C PRO A 152 -14.97 -3.64 10.84
N TYR A 153 -14.48 -4.27 9.76
CA TYR A 153 -13.12 -4.05 9.26
C TYR A 153 -12.89 -2.58 8.87
N THR A 154 -13.83 -1.98 8.15
CA THR A 154 -13.79 -0.58 7.72
C THR A 154 -13.79 0.36 8.92
N LYS A 155 -14.65 0.12 9.90
CA LYS A 155 -14.71 0.93 11.12
C LYS A 155 -13.37 0.93 11.85
N LYS A 156 -12.74 -0.25 11.99
CA LYS A 156 -11.38 -0.39 12.56
C LYS A 156 -10.35 0.37 11.72
N MET A 157 -10.30 0.07 10.42
CA MET A 157 -9.28 0.59 9.49
C MET A 157 -9.33 2.11 9.35
N TRP A 158 -10.52 2.68 9.22
CA TRP A 158 -10.72 4.07 8.84
C TRP A 158 -11.26 4.96 9.96
N GLY A 159 -11.78 4.39 11.05
CA GLY A 159 -12.51 5.15 12.08
C GLY A 159 -13.83 5.74 11.59
N LEU A 160 -14.27 5.38 10.39
CA LEU A 160 -15.46 5.91 9.70
C LEU A 160 -16.43 4.76 9.40
N ASP A 161 -17.72 5.09 9.32
CA ASP A 161 -18.70 4.13 8.82
C ASP A 161 -18.59 4.01 7.29
N LEU A 162 -19.13 2.91 6.75
CA LEU A 162 -19.09 2.66 5.31
C LEU A 162 -19.80 3.77 4.51
N GLU A 163 -20.81 4.37 5.11
CA GLU A 163 -21.63 5.43 4.56
C GLU A 163 -20.88 6.77 4.47
N ASP A 164 -19.80 6.95 5.25
CA ASP A 164 -18.97 8.16 5.24
C ASP A 164 -17.78 8.07 4.27
N LEU A 165 -17.50 6.88 3.73
CA LEU A 165 -16.34 6.61 2.88
C LEU A 165 -16.71 6.58 1.40
N ALA A 166 -15.88 7.19 0.57
CA ALA A 166 -16.06 7.16 -0.88
C ALA A 166 -16.01 5.72 -1.42
N ALA A 167 -16.93 5.36 -2.33
CA ALA A 167 -17.03 4.00 -2.88
C ALA A 167 -15.71 3.48 -3.51
N ALA A 168 -14.84 4.39 -3.98
CA ALA A 168 -13.52 4.05 -4.51
C ALA A 168 -12.61 3.30 -3.50
N VAL A 169 -12.86 3.45 -2.19
CA VAL A 169 -12.10 2.75 -1.13
C VAL A 169 -12.34 1.24 -1.19
N VAL A 170 -13.58 0.82 -1.40
CA VAL A 170 -13.98 -0.61 -1.39
C VAL A 170 -14.00 -1.26 -2.77
N LYS A 171 -14.14 -0.48 -3.85
CA LYS A 171 -14.10 -0.95 -5.25
C LYS A 171 -12.83 -1.71 -5.64
N ARG A 172 -11.77 -1.61 -4.83
CA ARG A 172 -10.49 -2.28 -5.07
C ARG A 172 -10.51 -3.77 -4.70
N ILE A 173 -11.48 -4.22 -3.91
CA ILE A 173 -11.61 -5.62 -3.52
C ILE A 173 -12.59 -6.29 -4.49
N PRO A 174 -12.13 -7.16 -5.40
CA PRO A 174 -13.01 -7.79 -6.38
C PRO A 174 -13.94 -8.80 -5.70
N ILE A 175 -15.19 -8.85 -6.14
CA ILE A 175 -16.11 -9.93 -5.79
C ILE A 175 -15.99 -10.99 -6.87
N ARG A 176 -15.90 -12.25 -6.48
CA ARG A 176 -15.63 -13.36 -7.40
C ARG A 176 -16.78 -14.35 -7.45
N TYR A 177 -17.00 -14.89 -8.65
CA TYR A 177 -18.02 -15.91 -8.92
C TYR A 177 -17.42 -17.32 -9.04
N ASP A 178 -16.09 -17.43 -9.00
CA ASP A 178 -15.30 -18.67 -9.03
C ASP A 178 -14.79 -19.04 -7.62
N THR A 179 -13.88 -20.01 -7.53
CA THR A 179 -13.24 -20.46 -6.28
C THR A 179 -11.77 -20.07 -6.18
N ASP A 180 -11.30 -19.19 -7.07
CA ASP A 180 -9.91 -18.75 -7.03
C ASP A 180 -9.72 -17.79 -5.85
N ASP A 181 -8.83 -18.17 -4.95
CA ASP A 181 -8.62 -17.56 -3.65
C ASP A 181 -7.38 -16.67 -3.57
N ARG A 182 -6.74 -16.44 -4.72
CA ARG A 182 -5.63 -15.48 -4.84
C ARG A 182 -6.17 -14.08 -4.62
N TYR A 183 -5.40 -13.26 -3.91
CA TYR A 183 -5.77 -11.89 -3.58
C TYR A 183 -5.59 -10.92 -4.76
N PHE A 184 -4.64 -11.22 -5.66
CA PHE A 184 -4.34 -10.42 -6.86
C PHE A 184 -4.45 -11.27 -8.15
N PRO A 185 -5.60 -11.91 -8.42
CA PRO A 185 -5.69 -12.96 -9.44
C PRO A 185 -5.50 -12.47 -10.88
N ASN A 186 -5.72 -11.18 -11.12
CA ASN A 186 -5.61 -10.56 -12.42
C ASN A 186 -4.20 -10.03 -12.70
N GLU A 187 -3.29 -10.10 -11.72
CA GLU A 187 -1.92 -9.62 -11.86
C GLU A 187 -1.01 -10.71 -12.42
N THR A 188 -0.38 -10.42 -13.57
CA THR A 188 0.44 -11.40 -14.29
C THR A 188 1.82 -11.63 -13.65
N PHE A 189 2.31 -10.66 -12.88
CA PHE A 189 3.54 -10.78 -12.10
C PHE A 189 3.23 -10.61 -10.62
N GLN A 190 3.37 -11.70 -9.85
CA GLN A 190 3.23 -11.72 -8.39
C GLN A 190 4.43 -12.45 -7.79
N ALA A 191 5.29 -11.70 -7.09
CA ALA A 191 6.55 -12.22 -6.57
C ALA A 191 7.07 -11.35 -5.43
N LEU A 192 8.00 -11.89 -4.64
CA LEU A 192 8.73 -11.14 -3.62
C LEU A 192 10.21 -11.02 -4.02
N PRO A 193 10.91 -9.93 -3.66
CA PRO A 193 12.34 -9.82 -3.90
C PRO A 193 13.08 -10.89 -3.07
N ALA A 194 13.92 -11.69 -3.72
CA ALA A 194 14.56 -12.86 -3.09
C ALA A 194 15.39 -12.49 -1.86
N ASP A 195 16.05 -11.33 -1.90
CA ASP A 195 16.90 -10.83 -0.82
C ASP A 195 16.22 -9.73 0.03
N GLY A 196 14.91 -9.53 -0.17
CA GLY A 196 14.13 -8.47 0.46
C GLY A 196 14.17 -7.12 -0.26
N TYR A 197 13.27 -6.25 0.17
CA TYR A 197 13.09 -4.92 -0.41
C TYR A 197 14.28 -4.01 -0.11
N THR A 198 14.83 -4.02 1.10
CA THR A 198 15.97 -3.15 1.45
C THR A 198 17.16 -3.40 0.52
N GLN A 199 17.48 -4.67 0.25
CA GLN A 199 18.56 -5.03 -0.67
C GLN A 199 18.27 -4.61 -2.13
N MET A 200 16.99 -4.65 -2.55
CA MET A 200 16.58 -4.11 -3.85
C MET A 200 16.76 -2.58 -3.89
N PHE A 201 16.42 -1.87 -2.81
CA PHE A 201 16.64 -0.42 -2.72
C PHE A 201 18.12 -0.05 -2.72
N ASP A 202 18.99 -0.82 -2.05
CA ASP A 202 20.44 -0.62 -2.14
C ASP A 202 20.90 -0.65 -3.60
N ARG A 203 20.45 -1.63 -4.39
CA ARG A 203 20.78 -1.73 -5.82
C ARG A 203 20.14 -0.63 -6.66
N ILE A 204 18.92 -0.19 -6.33
CA ILE A 204 18.28 0.97 -6.98
C ILE A 204 19.06 2.25 -6.70
N LEU A 205 19.75 2.37 -5.57
CA LEU A 205 20.47 3.59 -5.18
C LEU A 205 21.98 3.51 -5.45
N ASP A 206 22.51 2.33 -5.76
CA ASP A 206 23.90 2.09 -6.12
C ASP A 206 24.24 2.70 -7.50
N HIS A 207 24.57 3.99 -7.49
CA HIS A 207 25.00 4.74 -8.67
C HIS A 207 25.92 5.88 -8.23
N ALA A 208 27.02 6.11 -8.97
CA ALA A 208 28.02 7.12 -8.63
C ALA A 208 27.49 8.57 -8.53
N ASN A 209 26.33 8.85 -9.12
CA ASN A 209 25.67 10.16 -9.10
C ASN A 209 24.58 10.30 -8.04
N ILE A 210 24.30 9.29 -7.22
CA ILE A 210 23.28 9.33 -6.16
C ILE A 210 23.99 9.43 -4.81
N ASP A 211 23.62 10.43 -4.03
CA ASP A 211 24.14 10.69 -2.68
C ASP A 211 22.98 10.69 -1.69
N VAL A 212 22.95 9.73 -0.76
CA VAL A 212 21.82 9.50 0.16
C VAL A 212 22.19 9.94 1.57
N HIS A 213 21.38 10.84 2.14
CA HIS A 213 21.53 11.37 3.50
C HIS A 213 20.35 10.88 4.36
N LEU A 214 20.60 9.87 5.18
CA LEU A 214 19.64 9.34 6.15
C LEU A 214 19.59 10.21 7.41
N SER A 215 18.56 10.04 8.23
CA SER A 215 18.32 10.82 9.46
C SER A 215 18.41 12.33 9.23
N THR A 216 18.03 12.80 8.04
CA THR A 216 18.19 14.18 7.60
C THR A 216 16.84 14.74 7.19
N THR A 217 16.29 15.60 8.05
CA THR A 217 15.01 16.27 7.80
C THR A 217 15.17 17.35 6.73
N PHE A 218 14.30 17.32 5.72
CA PHE A 218 14.17 18.42 4.77
C PHE A 218 13.54 19.63 5.46
N THR A 219 14.11 20.81 5.26
CA THR A 219 13.55 22.09 5.70
C THR A 219 13.27 22.96 4.48
N ARG A 220 12.09 23.59 4.43
CA ARG A 220 11.72 24.50 3.34
C ARG A 220 12.77 25.62 3.20
N GLY A 221 13.18 25.86 1.96
CA GLY A 221 14.29 26.74 1.60
C GLY A 221 15.52 25.97 1.10
N MET A 222 15.73 24.72 1.55
CA MET A 222 16.83 23.88 1.06
C MET A 222 16.73 23.60 -0.44
N GLU A 223 15.52 23.56 -1.00
CA GLU A 223 15.29 23.36 -2.43
C GLU A 223 15.91 24.44 -3.30
N HIS A 224 16.15 25.65 -2.78
CA HIS A 224 16.73 26.79 -3.52
C HIS A 224 18.20 26.58 -3.90
N GLU A 225 18.88 25.60 -3.28
CA GLU A 225 20.26 25.24 -3.60
C GLU A 225 20.36 24.32 -4.83
N PHE A 226 19.23 23.85 -5.37
CA PHE A 226 19.17 22.85 -6.43
C PHE A 226 18.42 23.37 -7.66
N ARG A 227 18.66 22.76 -8.81
CA ARG A 227 17.99 23.13 -10.07
C ARG A 227 16.50 22.77 -10.07
N HIS A 228 16.15 21.69 -9.36
CA HIS A 228 14.77 21.23 -9.17
C HIS A 228 14.71 20.28 -7.96
N CYS A 229 13.60 20.28 -7.25
CA CYS A 229 13.31 19.39 -6.13
C CYS A 229 12.13 18.48 -6.43
N PHE A 230 12.30 17.17 -6.22
CA PHE A 230 11.21 16.19 -6.24
C PHE A 230 10.90 15.76 -4.81
N SER A 231 9.71 16.08 -4.31
CA SER A 231 9.38 15.84 -2.91
C SER A 231 8.26 14.83 -2.75
N SER A 232 8.55 13.77 -2.00
CA SER A 232 7.54 12.81 -1.55
C SER A 232 6.98 13.11 -0.16
N MET A 233 7.33 14.26 0.43
CA MET A 233 6.76 14.71 1.70
C MET A 233 5.26 15.03 1.56
N PRO A 234 4.48 15.00 2.66
CA PRO A 234 3.10 15.47 2.67
C PRO A 234 3.00 16.92 2.18
N ILE A 235 2.16 17.16 1.18
CA ILE A 235 2.05 18.47 0.52
C ILE A 235 1.55 19.56 1.47
N ASP A 236 0.62 19.21 2.35
CA ASP A 236 0.06 20.11 3.37
C ASP A 236 1.13 20.57 4.37
N GLU A 237 2.01 19.65 4.78
CA GLU A 237 3.14 19.94 5.68
C GLU A 237 4.15 20.90 5.04
N TYR A 238 4.46 20.76 3.75
CA TYR A 238 5.33 21.71 3.04
C TYR A 238 4.80 23.15 3.09
N PHE A 239 3.48 23.30 2.96
CA PHE A 239 2.80 24.58 3.00
C PHE A 239 2.35 24.99 4.41
N GLU A 240 2.94 24.39 5.46
CA GLU A 240 2.68 24.71 6.86
C GLU A 240 1.18 24.68 7.21
N PHE A 241 0.46 23.77 6.59
CA PHE A 241 -0.98 23.56 6.77
C PHE A 241 -1.85 24.80 6.50
N VAL A 242 -1.42 25.71 5.61
CA VAL A 242 -2.11 26.99 5.33
C VAL A 242 -3.57 26.86 4.84
N ARG A 243 -3.98 25.68 4.34
CA ARG A 243 -5.38 25.35 3.97
C ARG A 243 -6.05 24.37 4.93
N GLY A 244 -5.37 23.94 5.98
CA GLY A 244 -5.78 22.88 6.90
C GLY A 244 -5.10 21.54 6.61
N GLU A 245 -5.23 20.58 7.51
CA GLU A 245 -4.56 19.28 7.42
C GLU A 245 -5.24 18.33 6.43
N LEU A 246 -4.45 17.62 5.64
CA LEU A 246 -4.90 16.46 4.87
C LEU A 246 -4.80 15.20 5.75
N PRO A 247 -5.92 14.57 6.13
CA PRO A 247 -5.88 13.48 7.09
C PRO A 247 -5.37 12.16 6.49
N TYR A 248 -4.63 11.43 7.31
CA TYR A 248 -4.17 10.09 7.00
C TYR A 248 -4.59 9.11 8.10
N ARG A 249 -4.88 7.87 7.69
CA ARG A 249 -4.84 6.74 8.62
C ARG A 249 -3.42 6.24 8.77
N SER A 250 -3.14 5.76 9.96
CA SER A 250 -1.91 5.09 10.32
C SER A 250 -2.16 3.69 10.89
N ILE A 251 -1.10 2.93 11.13
CA ILE A 251 -1.13 1.56 11.66
C ILE A 251 0.01 1.43 12.66
N ARG A 252 -0.30 0.96 13.87
CA ARG A 252 0.69 0.45 14.81
C ARG A 252 0.90 -1.04 14.58
N PHE A 253 2.16 -1.43 14.49
CA PHE A 253 2.54 -2.82 14.22
C PHE A 253 3.03 -3.48 15.51
N HIS A 254 2.34 -4.55 15.91
CA HIS A 254 2.64 -5.31 17.11
C HIS A 254 3.25 -6.64 16.71
N ARG A 255 4.46 -6.95 17.17
CA ARG A 255 5.19 -8.17 16.81
C ARG A 255 5.11 -9.18 17.93
N GLU A 256 4.84 -10.43 17.57
CA GLU A 256 4.77 -11.56 18.49
C GLU A 256 5.66 -12.69 17.97
N THR A 257 6.36 -13.35 18.90
CA THR A 257 7.06 -14.61 18.61
C THR A 257 6.09 -15.77 18.84
N ARG A 258 5.89 -16.62 17.84
CA ARG A 258 4.99 -17.78 17.89
C ARG A 258 5.70 -19.06 17.46
N SER A 259 5.13 -20.21 17.83
CA SER A 259 5.59 -21.52 17.38
C SER A 259 5.41 -21.68 15.87
N VAL A 260 6.35 -22.35 15.21
CA VAL A 260 6.22 -22.67 13.77
C VAL A 260 5.19 -23.78 13.47
N VAL A 261 4.72 -24.50 14.49
CA VAL A 261 3.75 -25.59 14.34
C VAL A 261 2.36 -25.07 13.96
N ASP A 262 2.03 -23.84 14.38
CA ASP A 262 0.70 -23.25 14.21
C ASP A 262 0.62 -22.27 13.02
N VAL A 263 1.54 -22.40 12.04
CA VAL A 263 1.62 -21.47 10.91
C VAL A 263 0.63 -21.87 9.82
N PRO A 264 -0.30 -20.97 9.44
CA PRO A 264 -1.27 -21.26 8.38
C PRO A 264 -0.61 -21.29 6.99
N LEU A 265 -1.27 -21.96 6.05
CA LEU A 265 -0.85 -22.00 4.64
C LEU A 265 -1.05 -20.67 3.89
N TRP A 266 -1.77 -19.72 4.49
CA TRP A 266 -1.99 -18.37 3.94
C TRP A 266 -1.13 -17.34 4.65
N GLY A 267 -0.85 -16.21 3.99
CA GLY A 267 0.04 -15.18 4.54
C GLY A 267 -0.62 -14.30 5.60
N VAL A 268 -1.91 -14.01 5.43
CA VAL A 268 -2.63 -13.01 6.25
C VAL A 268 -4.00 -13.52 6.66
N THR A 269 -4.34 -13.31 7.92
CA THR A 269 -5.69 -13.46 8.47
C THR A 269 -6.29 -12.08 8.73
N ASN A 270 -7.45 -11.78 8.16
CA ASN A 270 -8.25 -10.61 8.52
C ASN A 270 -9.27 -10.97 9.61
N PHE A 271 -9.44 -10.09 10.60
CA PHE A 271 -10.41 -10.26 11.67
C PHE A 271 -11.71 -9.53 11.32
N THR A 272 -12.84 -10.25 11.28
CA THR A 272 -14.17 -9.67 10.98
C THR A 272 -14.89 -9.14 12.22
N ASP A 273 -14.24 -9.16 13.38
CA ASP A 273 -14.81 -8.69 14.64
C ASP A 273 -14.67 -7.16 14.83
N SER A 274 -15.20 -6.66 15.95
CA SER A 274 -15.05 -5.27 16.40
C SER A 274 -13.84 -5.06 17.32
N GLY A 275 -12.86 -5.97 17.33
CA GLY A 275 -11.64 -5.86 18.15
C GLY A 275 -10.71 -4.73 17.71
N ARG A 276 -9.54 -4.59 18.35
CA ARG A 276 -8.58 -3.52 17.98
C ARG A 276 -7.80 -3.80 16.70
N TYR A 277 -7.57 -5.08 16.38
CA TYR A 277 -6.72 -5.49 15.26
C TYR A 277 -7.54 -5.70 13.99
N THR A 278 -7.02 -5.25 12.85
CA THR A 278 -7.63 -5.53 11.53
C THR A 278 -7.18 -6.87 10.98
N ARG A 279 -5.90 -7.20 11.13
CA ARG A 279 -5.29 -8.41 10.57
C ARG A 279 -4.02 -8.81 11.28
N GLU A 280 -3.60 -10.04 11.04
CA GLU A 280 -2.29 -10.58 11.40
C GLU A 280 -1.58 -11.15 10.16
N THR A 281 -0.25 -11.02 10.12
CA THR A 281 0.61 -11.55 9.06
C THR A 281 1.55 -12.60 9.63
N TYR A 282 1.54 -13.79 9.04
CA TYR A 282 2.48 -14.86 9.35
C TYR A 282 3.66 -14.80 8.38
N TRP A 283 4.78 -14.21 8.81
CA TRP A 283 5.92 -13.97 7.91
C TRP A 283 6.51 -15.26 7.35
N LYS A 284 6.53 -16.35 8.11
CA LYS A 284 6.99 -17.66 7.63
C LYS A 284 6.19 -18.21 6.44
N SER A 285 4.94 -17.80 6.27
CA SER A 285 4.10 -18.19 5.13
C SER A 285 4.45 -17.44 3.84
N LEU A 286 5.34 -16.44 3.90
CA LEU A 286 5.87 -15.72 2.74
C LEU A 286 7.24 -16.31 2.37
N PRO A 287 7.47 -16.63 1.08
CA PRO A 287 8.71 -17.29 0.66
C PRO A 287 9.93 -16.38 0.86
N GLY A 288 11.02 -16.95 1.36
CA GLY A 288 12.26 -16.22 1.61
C GLY A 288 12.27 -15.39 2.90
N HIS A 289 11.20 -15.43 3.71
CA HIS A 289 11.14 -14.68 4.95
C HIS A 289 11.79 -15.38 6.14
N GLN A 290 11.75 -16.71 6.22
CA GLN A 290 12.52 -17.43 7.23
C GLN A 290 13.95 -17.64 6.72
N THR A 291 14.96 -17.02 7.35
CA THR A 291 16.35 -17.04 6.87
C THR A 291 17.19 -18.19 7.43
N GLY A 292 16.57 -19.18 8.09
CA GLY A 292 17.22 -20.35 8.67
C GLY A 292 16.24 -21.36 9.28
N SER A 293 16.76 -22.36 9.99
CA SER A 293 15.93 -23.28 10.77
C SER A 293 15.64 -22.66 12.14
N SER A 294 14.37 -22.53 12.49
CA SER A 294 13.92 -22.05 13.79
C SER A 294 12.60 -22.75 14.16
N ASP A 295 12.43 -23.03 15.46
CA ASP A 295 11.17 -23.54 16.03
C ASP A 295 10.18 -22.41 16.31
N VAL A 296 10.59 -21.15 16.12
CA VAL A 296 9.76 -19.97 16.26
C VAL A 296 9.69 -19.15 14.98
N THR A 297 8.63 -18.37 14.86
CA THR A 297 8.42 -17.38 13.81
C THR A 297 7.91 -16.08 14.39
N THR A 298 7.93 -15.04 13.58
CA THR A 298 7.37 -13.73 13.91
C THR A 298 6.02 -13.58 13.25
N VAL A 299 5.05 -13.05 14.00
CA VAL A 299 3.75 -12.62 13.53
C VAL A 299 3.60 -11.13 13.79
N THR A 300 3.01 -10.40 12.83
CA THR A 300 2.69 -8.98 13.01
C THR A 300 1.19 -8.77 13.03
N LEU A 301 0.65 -8.18 14.10
CA LEU A 301 -0.72 -7.69 14.19
C LEU A 301 -0.78 -6.18 13.88
N GLU A 302 -1.82 -5.79 13.16
CA GLU A 302 -2.04 -4.41 12.71
C GLU A 302 -3.19 -3.75 13.48
N GLU A 303 -2.89 -2.65 14.17
CA GLU A 303 -3.85 -1.80 14.88
C GLU A 303 -3.94 -0.44 14.18
N PRO A 304 -5.02 -0.17 13.42
CA PRO A 304 -5.20 1.12 12.78
C PRO A 304 -5.41 2.25 13.78
N CYS A 305 -4.88 3.41 13.48
CA CYS A 305 -4.97 4.61 14.31
C CYS A 305 -4.98 5.88 13.46
N ASP A 306 -5.21 7.03 14.08
CA ASP A 306 -4.91 8.31 13.44
C ASP A 306 -3.39 8.49 13.34
N TYR A 307 -2.92 9.11 12.26
CA TYR A 307 -1.48 9.35 12.06
C TYR A 307 -0.83 10.18 13.16
N ARG A 308 -1.58 11.10 13.79
CA ARG A 308 -1.11 11.91 14.92
C ARG A 308 -0.80 11.05 16.15
N ASP A 309 -1.52 9.94 16.30
CA ASP A 309 -1.32 9.01 17.41
C ASP A 309 -0.13 8.06 17.19
N ASN A 310 0.53 8.13 16.03
CA ASN A 310 1.63 7.24 15.63
C ASN A 310 2.84 8.02 15.10
N GLY A 311 3.20 9.11 15.77
CA GLY A 311 4.41 9.88 15.42
C GLY A 311 4.35 10.51 14.03
N MET A 312 3.16 10.92 13.58
CA MET A 312 2.90 11.51 12.26
C MET A 312 3.19 10.57 11.09
N GLU A 313 3.21 9.26 11.34
CA GLU A 313 3.44 8.24 10.32
C GLU A 313 2.20 8.05 9.43
N ARG A 314 2.31 8.42 8.16
CA ARG A 314 1.17 8.49 7.22
C ARG A 314 1.15 7.27 6.29
N TYR A 315 0.12 6.44 6.41
CA TYR A 315 -0.04 5.27 5.54
C TYR A 315 -1.13 5.45 4.49
N TYR A 316 -2.33 5.88 4.85
CA TYR A 316 -3.46 5.89 3.92
C TYR A 316 -4.15 7.25 3.88
N PRO A 317 -4.17 7.95 2.72
CA PRO A 317 -4.93 9.18 2.60
C PRO A 317 -6.43 8.89 2.75
N VAL A 318 -7.14 9.71 3.53
CA VAL A 318 -8.57 9.51 3.79
C VAL A 318 -9.41 10.09 2.66
N LYS A 319 -10.32 9.27 2.13
CA LYS A 319 -11.29 9.67 1.09
C LYS A 319 -12.72 9.52 1.61
N THR A 320 -13.38 10.64 1.85
CA THR A 320 -14.76 10.71 2.35
C THR A 320 -15.74 10.77 1.19
N ALA A 321 -16.98 10.30 1.42
CA ALA A 321 -18.03 10.29 0.41
C ALA A 321 -18.41 11.70 -0.09
N ASP A 322 -18.21 12.72 0.74
CA ASP A 322 -18.44 14.13 0.41
C ASP A 322 -17.29 14.80 -0.38
N ASP A 323 -16.22 14.06 -0.70
CA ASP A 323 -15.00 14.52 -1.39
C ASP A 323 -14.29 15.73 -0.74
N ARG A 324 -14.53 16.03 0.54
CA ARG A 324 -13.96 17.24 1.18
C ARG A 324 -12.43 17.28 1.16
N TYR A 325 -11.77 16.15 1.36
CA TYR A 325 -10.30 16.09 1.34
C TYR A 325 -9.73 16.03 -0.08
N VAL A 326 -10.52 15.59 -1.07
CA VAL A 326 -10.15 15.68 -2.49
C VAL A 326 -10.13 17.16 -2.90
N ARG A 327 -11.15 17.94 -2.51
CA ARG A 327 -11.18 19.38 -2.75
C ARG A 327 -10.04 20.10 -2.04
N LEU A 328 -9.79 19.79 -0.77
CA LEU A 328 -8.67 20.37 0.00
C LEU A 328 -7.31 20.08 -0.66
N TYR A 329 -7.09 18.84 -1.13
CA TYR A 329 -5.87 18.53 -1.87
C TYR A 329 -5.75 19.36 -3.16
N GLY A 330 -6.86 19.59 -3.87
CA GLY A 330 -6.89 20.47 -5.04
C GLY A 330 -6.44 21.91 -4.75
N GLU A 331 -6.75 22.44 -3.57
CA GLU A 331 -6.25 23.75 -3.14
C GLU A 331 -4.73 23.76 -2.94
N TYR A 332 -4.17 22.71 -2.32
CA TYR A 332 -2.73 22.54 -2.19
C TYR A 332 -2.03 22.31 -3.53
N GLN A 333 -2.66 21.56 -4.44
CA GLN A 333 -2.14 21.37 -5.78
C GLN A 333 -2.02 22.72 -6.52
N GLY A 334 -3.02 23.60 -6.39
CA GLY A 334 -2.95 24.95 -6.95
C GLY A 334 -1.82 25.81 -6.37
N LEU A 335 -1.43 25.61 -5.10
CA LEU A 335 -0.24 26.24 -4.53
C LEU A 335 1.05 25.66 -5.10
N ALA A 336 1.11 24.33 -5.25
CA ALA A 336 2.26 23.63 -5.81
C ALA A 336 2.50 23.97 -7.29
N ASP A 337 1.45 24.20 -8.07
CA ASP A 337 1.54 24.61 -9.48
C ASP A 337 2.27 25.96 -9.65
N GLY A 338 2.33 26.79 -8.60
CA GLY A 338 3.10 28.03 -8.57
C GLY A 338 4.60 27.87 -8.25
N LEU A 339 5.10 26.65 -8.04
CA LEU A 339 6.49 26.37 -7.68
C LEU A 339 7.29 25.86 -8.89
N ASP A 340 8.00 26.75 -9.58
CA ASP A 340 8.77 26.40 -10.79
C ASP A 340 9.90 25.38 -10.55
N GLN A 341 10.46 25.36 -9.34
CA GLN A 341 11.61 24.53 -8.98
C GLN A 341 11.24 23.27 -8.18
N MET A 342 9.96 22.91 -8.09
CA MET A 342 9.52 21.80 -7.25
C MET A 342 8.43 20.94 -7.91
N THR A 343 8.42 19.65 -7.60
CA THR A 343 7.36 18.73 -8.00
C THR A 343 7.07 17.75 -6.87
N PHE A 344 5.80 17.65 -6.49
CA PHE A 344 5.36 16.67 -5.51
C PHE A 344 5.11 15.31 -6.18
N ILE A 345 5.61 14.26 -5.53
CA ILE A 345 5.63 12.89 -6.07
C ILE A 345 5.19 11.88 -5.01
N GLY A 346 4.78 10.69 -5.45
CA GLY A 346 4.45 9.59 -4.55
C GLY A 346 3.23 9.83 -3.66
N ARG A 347 2.95 8.85 -2.80
CA ARG A 347 1.71 8.77 -2.00
C ARG A 347 1.41 10.03 -1.18
N CYS A 348 2.39 10.52 -0.43
CA CYS A 348 2.19 11.66 0.47
C CYS A 348 2.21 12.99 -0.28
N GLY A 349 3.12 13.16 -1.24
CA GLY A 349 3.18 14.37 -2.06
C GLY A 349 1.95 14.59 -2.93
N THR A 350 1.29 13.52 -3.39
CA THR A 350 0.10 13.63 -4.26
C THR A 350 -1.21 13.26 -3.58
N TYR A 351 -1.19 12.97 -2.27
CA TYR A 351 -2.36 12.52 -1.50
C TYR A 351 -3.13 11.35 -2.16
N GLN A 352 -2.39 10.38 -2.72
CA GLN A 352 -2.95 9.24 -3.45
C GLN A 352 -2.65 7.91 -2.79
N TYR A 353 -3.66 7.05 -2.67
CA TYR A 353 -3.46 5.65 -2.28
C TYR A 353 -2.91 4.88 -3.50
N LEU A 354 -1.59 4.72 -3.53
CA LEU A 354 -0.85 4.04 -4.59
C LEU A 354 -0.29 2.70 -4.13
N ASP A 355 -0.46 1.66 -4.92
CA ASP A 355 0.32 0.41 -4.78
C ASP A 355 1.76 0.60 -5.27
N MET A 356 2.65 -0.35 -4.96
CA MET A 356 4.08 -0.24 -5.28
C MET A 356 4.33 -0.11 -6.78
N ASP A 357 3.62 -0.88 -7.60
CA ASP A 357 3.77 -0.83 -9.05
C ASP A 357 3.23 0.48 -9.64
N GLN A 358 2.13 1.00 -9.11
CA GLN A 358 1.54 2.28 -9.50
C GLN A 358 2.50 3.44 -9.22
N VAL A 359 3.12 3.48 -8.02
CA VAL A 359 4.08 4.54 -7.70
C VAL A 359 5.36 4.44 -8.55
N ILE A 360 5.84 3.24 -8.84
CA ILE A 360 6.98 3.03 -9.75
C ILE A 360 6.61 3.52 -11.16
N ASN A 361 5.46 3.08 -11.69
CA ASN A 361 5.03 3.44 -13.03
C ASN A 361 4.82 4.95 -13.20
N GLN A 362 4.16 5.60 -12.23
CA GLN A 362 3.99 7.05 -12.20
C GLN A 362 5.34 7.78 -12.15
N SER A 363 6.29 7.28 -11.35
CA SER A 363 7.60 7.91 -11.19
C SER A 363 8.49 7.75 -12.43
N LEU A 364 8.45 6.59 -13.09
CA LEU A 364 9.13 6.36 -14.37
C LEU A 364 8.63 7.33 -15.45
N LEU A 365 7.30 7.45 -15.60
CA LEU A 365 6.70 8.42 -16.53
C LEU A 365 7.06 9.87 -16.16
N GLY A 366 7.05 10.16 -14.86
CA GLY A 366 7.32 11.49 -14.34
C GLY A 366 8.75 11.95 -14.62
N VAL A 367 9.75 11.10 -14.35
CA VAL A 367 11.16 11.43 -14.62
C VAL A 367 11.44 11.50 -16.13
N GLU A 368 10.89 10.58 -16.93
CA GLU A 368 10.99 10.63 -18.40
C GLU A 368 10.43 11.94 -18.97
N LYS A 369 9.23 12.34 -18.52
CA LYS A 369 8.59 13.59 -18.93
C LYS A 369 9.45 14.80 -18.55
N PHE A 370 10.00 14.80 -17.34
CA PHE A 370 10.84 15.88 -16.83
C PHE A 370 12.12 16.05 -17.66
N LEU A 371 12.83 14.95 -17.96
CA LEU A 371 14.05 14.95 -18.75
C LEU A 371 13.80 15.42 -20.18
N ARG A 372 12.74 14.92 -20.85
CA ARG A 372 12.36 15.34 -22.20
C ARG A 372 12.09 16.85 -22.30
N ALA A 373 11.44 17.42 -21.30
CA ALA A 373 11.13 18.85 -21.27
C ALA A 373 12.40 19.74 -21.16
N ARG A 374 13.53 19.17 -20.74
CA ARG A 374 14.80 19.90 -20.54
C ARG A 374 15.89 19.56 -21.57
N GLY A 375 15.55 18.81 -22.62
CA GLY A 375 16.45 18.53 -23.75
C GLY A 375 17.60 17.56 -23.43
N SER A 376 17.42 16.75 -22.39
CA SER A 376 18.37 15.73 -21.91
C SER A 376 17.88 14.33 -22.23
#